data_AF-A0A8J9W1Y6-F1
#
_entry.id   AF-A0A8J9W1Y6-F1
#
_cell.length_a   1.000
_cell.length_b   1.000
_cell.length_c   1.000
_cell.angle_alpha   90.00
_cell.angle_beta   90.00
_cell.angle_gamma   90.00
#
_symmetry.space_group_name_H-M   'P 1'
#
loop_
_entity.id
_entity.type
_entity.pdbx_description
1 polymer ?
#
loop_
_entity_poly.entity_id
_entity_poly.type
_entity_poly.pdbx_seq_one_letter_code
_entity_poly.pdbx_strand_id
1 'polypeptide(L)'
;MSDSCKASFNGDVKVTSNIDDVNKSSYNGDVTKSSYNGDAKKSSYNGDVTKSSYNGGVTKSSYNGDVIKTSCNDDLTKLSYNGDVTKSSYNGDVTMTSCNGDVNSNVIGPEERWLPIFQVDAFTDKPFSGNPAAICLVEDRDLTDEEQQKIAAEMNLSETAYLRKLSDEDDFSTGSKFSLRWFTPTKEIDLCGHATLASAATLFYIMGNPSPQLTFQTRSGALFAKRQGDYISLDLPENVPEPQERQAYSRLIQAIVGTTPVQDVLYCSSVGGDLLVRLADDTTRSVLESLQPDMGGMMAAHTEGKLRGVAVTVKGTPDNGCVNAQGVGYDFISRFFSPWYGVPEDPVCGSAHTVLASYWARELGKTDFYVRQCSPRGGDLKVRLREDGRVEVAGKAAVVLKGKIKI
;
A
#
# COMPACT_ATOMS: atom_id res chain seq x y z
N MET A 1 9.60 59.71 9.38
CA MET A 1 8.66 59.60 10.51
C MET A 1 7.49 58.76 10.03
N SER A 2 7.52 57.45 10.27
CA SER A 2 6.36 56.60 10.01
C SER A 2 5.60 56.44 11.32
N ASP A 3 4.34 56.84 11.32
CA ASP A 3 3.47 56.82 12.48
C ASP A 3 3.36 55.41 13.07
N SER A 4 3.84 55.24 14.30
CA SER A 4 3.62 54.02 15.06
C SER A 4 2.18 54.02 15.58
N CYS A 5 1.26 53.36 14.88
CA CYS A 5 -0.11 53.17 15.37
C CYS A 5 -0.08 52.32 16.66
N LYS A 6 -0.29 52.98 17.81
CA LYS A 6 -0.48 52.38 19.13
C LYS A 6 -1.92 52.63 19.56
N ALA A 7 -2.74 51.59 19.64
CA ALA A 7 -4.13 51.71 20.08
C ALA A 7 -4.31 51.08 21.48
N SER A 8 -4.94 51.81 22.40
CA SER A 8 -5.28 51.28 23.74
C SER A 8 -6.73 51.61 24.07
N PHE A 9 -7.49 50.60 24.48
CA PHE A 9 -8.92 50.69 24.79
C PHE A 9 -9.16 50.26 26.23
N ASN A 10 -9.91 51.06 26.98
CA ASN A 10 -10.39 50.74 28.33
C ASN A 10 -11.93 50.69 28.30
N GLY A 11 -12.51 49.60 28.78
CA GLY A 11 -13.93 49.27 28.68
C GLY A 11 -14.25 48.32 27.53
N ASP A 12 -15.51 47.86 27.48
CA ASP A 12 -15.95 46.85 26.51
C ASP A 12 -15.94 47.37 25.08
N VAL A 13 -15.45 46.53 24.17
CA VAL A 13 -15.30 46.83 22.76
C VAL A 13 -16.19 45.92 21.93
N LYS A 14 -17.27 46.48 21.38
CA LYS A 14 -18.21 45.73 20.53
C LYS A 14 -17.62 45.34 19.17
N VAL A 15 -16.99 46.29 18.47
CA VAL A 15 -16.38 46.04 17.15
C VAL A 15 -15.17 46.95 16.95
N THR A 16 -14.05 46.39 16.53
CA THR A 16 -12.92 47.15 15.97
C THR A 16 -12.42 46.51 14.68
N SER A 17 -12.03 47.34 13.72
CA SER A 17 -11.41 46.92 12.46
C SER A 17 -10.21 47.82 12.16
N ASN A 18 -9.04 47.22 12.00
CA ASN A 18 -7.83 47.91 11.57
C ASN A 18 -7.50 47.45 10.15
N ILE A 19 -7.30 48.43 9.25
CA ILE A 19 -7.13 48.19 7.81
C ILE A 19 -5.65 48.19 7.41
N ASP A 20 -4.77 48.64 8.30
CA ASP A 20 -3.31 48.70 8.11
C ASP A 20 -2.56 47.94 9.21
N ASP A 21 -1.24 47.77 9.04
CA ASP A 21 -0.35 47.13 10.02
C ASP A 21 -0.47 47.77 11.41
N VAL A 22 -0.64 46.92 12.42
CA VAL A 22 -0.74 47.32 13.82
C VAL A 22 0.53 46.94 14.57
N ASN A 23 1.31 47.96 14.93
CA ASN A 23 2.53 47.76 15.72
C ASN A 23 2.23 47.37 17.17
N LYS A 24 1.17 47.95 17.79
CA LYS A 24 0.75 47.60 19.16
C LYS A 24 -0.74 47.90 19.43
N SER A 25 -1.47 46.93 19.97
CA SER A 25 -2.83 47.11 20.51
C SER A 25 -2.98 46.54 21.93
N SER A 26 -3.79 47.21 22.77
CA SER A 26 -4.18 46.72 24.10
C SER A 26 -5.65 46.98 24.41
N TYR A 27 -6.34 45.95 24.91
CA TYR A 27 -7.75 45.98 25.29
C TYR A 27 -7.90 45.57 26.75
N ASN A 28 -8.61 46.38 27.53
CA ASN A 28 -8.89 46.14 28.95
C ASN A 28 -10.40 46.24 29.20
N GLY A 29 -11.10 45.11 29.06
CA GLY A 29 -12.54 44.96 28.92
C GLY A 29 -12.89 43.89 27.88
N ASP A 30 -14.17 43.49 27.80
CA ASP A 30 -14.58 42.40 26.90
C ASP A 30 -14.58 42.83 25.44
N VAL A 31 -14.18 41.95 24.53
CA VAL A 31 -14.10 42.21 23.09
C VAL A 31 -15.03 41.26 22.33
N THR A 32 -16.13 41.79 21.79
CA THR A 32 -17.05 40.98 20.98
C THR A 32 -16.47 40.68 19.59
N LYS A 33 -15.78 41.64 18.95
CA LYS A 33 -15.16 41.44 17.63
C LYS A 33 -13.97 42.37 17.40
N SER A 34 -12.82 41.79 17.05
CA SER A 34 -11.67 42.54 16.50
C SER A 34 -11.18 41.92 15.19
N SER A 35 -10.95 42.74 14.17
CA SER A 35 -10.39 42.30 12.89
C SER A 35 -9.19 43.15 12.46
N TYR A 36 -8.13 42.49 11.99
CA TYR A 36 -6.92 43.12 11.45
C TYR A 36 -6.74 42.69 9.99
N ASN A 37 -6.55 43.65 9.10
CA ASN A 37 -6.31 43.43 7.68
C ASN A 37 -4.92 43.95 7.29
N GLY A 38 -3.89 43.36 7.90
CA GLY A 38 -2.48 43.75 7.87
C GLY A 38 -1.74 43.03 9.01
N ASP A 39 -0.43 43.23 9.13
CA ASP A 39 0.38 42.53 10.14
C ASP A 39 0.11 43.06 11.55
N ALA A 40 -0.02 42.16 12.52
CA ALA A 40 -0.18 42.49 13.93
C ALA A 40 1.07 42.09 14.73
N LYS A 41 1.95 43.06 15.01
CA LYS A 41 3.20 42.78 15.72
C LYS A 41 3.00 42.49 17.21
N LYS A 42 2.05 43.18 17.87
CA LYS A 42 1.78 42.98 19.30
C LYS A 42 0.34 43.31 19.67
N SER A 43 -0.45 42.33 20.09
CA SER A 43 -1.78 42.58 20.67
C SER A 43 -1.92 41.98 22.07
N SER A 44 -2.74 42.62 22.91
CA SER A 44 -3.00 42.15 24.28
C SER A 44 -4.46 42.39 24.67
N TYR A 45 -5.09 41.36 25.21
CA TYR A 45 -6.49 41.35 25.64
C TYR A 45 -6.57 40.97 27.11
N ASN A 46 -7.25 41.79 27.91
CA ASN A 46 -7.51 41.57 29.33
C ASN A 46 -9.02 41.69 29.56
N GLY A 47 -9.73 40.56 29.46
CA GLY A 47 -11.18 40.44 29.30
C GLY A 47 -11.53 39.34 28.29
N ASP A 48 -12.80 38.95 28.22
CA ASP A 48 -13.25 37.85 27.35
C ASP A 48 -13.29 38.27 25.88
N VAL A 49 -12.91 37.37 24.98
CA VAL A 49 -12.88 37.62 23.53
C VAL A 49 -13.82 36.67 22.81
N THR A 50 -14.92 37.20 22.29
CA THR A 50 -15.86 36.39 21.49
C THR A 50 -15.29 36.07 20.11
N LYS A 51 -14.63 37.05 19.45
CA LYS A 51 -14.02 36.84 18.13
C LYS A 51 -12.83 37.75 17.84
N SER A 52 -11.68 37.17 17.50
CA SER A 52 -10.55 37.88 16.89
C SER A 52 -10.16 37.25 15.54
N SER A 53 -9.83 38.08 14.54
CA SER A 53 -9.42 37.62 13.22
C SER A 53 -8.28 38.46 12.64
N TYR A 54 -7.24 37.82 12.12
CA TYR A 54 -6.07 38.43 11.51
C TYR A 54 -5.93 37.98 10.06
N ASN A 55 -5.87 38.92 9.12
CA ASN A 55 -5.63 38.69 7.70
C ASN A 55 -4.24 39.20 7.31
N GLY A 56 -3.24 38.73 8.04
CA GLY A 56 -1.82 39.12 8.01
C GLY A 56 -1.09 38.43 9.17
N GLY A 57 0.24 38.49 9.20
CA GLY A 57 1.07 37.77 10.17
C GLY A 57 0.90 38.29 11.60
N VAL A 58 1.03 37.41 12.59
CA VAL A 58 0.98 37.81 14.01
C VAL A 58 2.26 37.43 14.72
N THR A 59 3.04 38.44 15.09
CA THR A 59 4.30 38.20 15.80
C THR A 59 4.06 37.88 17.28
N LYS A 60 3.10 38.56 17.94
CA LYS A 60 2.80 38.33 19.36
C LYS A 60 1.38 38.71 19.75
N SER A 61 0.61 37.77 20.28
CA SER A 61 -0.70 38.07 20.88
C SER A 61 -0.91 37.36 22.21
N SER A 62 -1.45 38.07 23.19
CA SER A 62 -1.72 37.53 24.53
C SER A 62 -3.16 37.79 24.97
N TYR A 63 -3.83 36.75 25.47
CA TYR A 63 -5.20 36.77 25.94
C TYR A 63 -5.24 36.39 27.43
N ASN A 64 -5.89 37.23 28.24
CA ASN A 64 -6.13 37.00 29.66
C ASN A 64 -7.64 37.12 29.92
N GLY A 65 -8.34 36.00 29.85
CA GLY A 65 -9.80 35.88 29.70
C GLY A 65 -10.16 34.76 28.71
N ASP A 66 -11.44 34.38 28.66
CA ASP A 66 -11.91 33.28 27.81
C ASP A 66 -12.01 33.71 26.34
N VAL A 67 -11.71 32.78 25.44
CA VAL A 67 -11.68 33.05 24.00
C VAL A 67 -12.55 32.08 23.23
N ILE A 68 -13.67 32.59 22.69
CA ILE A 68 -14.64 31.77 21.96
C ILE A 68 -14.13 31.46 20.54
N LYS A 69 -13.54 32.46 19.85
CA LYS A 69 -13.02 32.26 18.48
C LYS A 69 -11.81 33.14 18.14
N THR A 70 -10.72 32.53 17.70
CA THR A 70 -9.59 33.23 17.04
C THR A 70 -9.33 32.69 15.63
N SER A 71 -8.90 33.54 14.70
CA SER A 71 -8.38 33.08 13.40
C SER A 71 -7.23 33.92 12.85
N CYS A 72 -6.27 33.30 12.18
CA CYS A 72 -5.19 33.99 11.47
C CYS A 72 -4.93 33.35 10.10
N ASN A 73 -4.75 34.17 9.07
CA ASN A 73 -4.55 33.71 7.69
C ASN A 73 -3.07 33.68 7.25
N ASP A 74 -2.12 33.85 8.18
CA ASP A 74 -0.68 33.94 7.88
C ASP A 74 0.15 33.45 9.11
N ASP A 75 1.48 33.57 9.05
CA ASP A 75 2.41 33.05 10.07
C ASP A 75 2.17 33.58 11.50
N LEU A 76 2.36 32.69 12.48
CA LEU A 76 2.14 32.93 13.90
C LEU A 76 3.38 32.62 14.73
N THR A 77 4.02 33.67 15.25
CA THR A 77 5.28 33.48 15.98
C THR A 77 5.09 33.21 17.47
N LYS A 78 4.16 33.90 18.15
CA LYS A 78 4.00 33.75 19.62
C LYS A 78 2.59 34.05 20.12
N LEU A 79 1.96 33.05 20.72
CA LEU A 79 0.61 33.14 21.25
C LEU A 79 0.54 32.67 22.71
N SER A 80 -0.15 33.43 23.57
CA SER A 80 -0.36 33.04 24.96
C SER A 80 -1.82 33.23 25.39
N TYR A 81 -2.42 32.18 25.94
CA TYR A 81 -3.77 32.19 26.53
C TYR A 81 -3.71 31.92 28.03
N ASN A 82 -4.44 32.70 28.81
CA ASN A 82 -4.70 32.49 30.22
C ASN A 82 -6.21 32.59 30.44
N GLY A 83 -6.90 31.45 30.29
CA GLY A 83 -8.36 31.33 30.11
C GLY A 83 -8.71 30.19 29.14
N ASP A 84 -9.99 29.84 29.05
CA ASP A 84 -10.47 28.73 28.20
C ASP A 84 -10.54 29.15 26.72
N VAL A 85 -10.26 28.21 25.81
CA VAL A 85 -10.34 28.46 24.37
C VAL A 85 -11.32 27.50 23.71
N THR A 86 -12.39 28.04 23.13
CA THR A 86 -13.44 27.24 22.48
C THR A 86 -13.14 26.89 21.03
N LYS A 87 -12.53 27.80 20.25
CA LYS A 87 -12.20 27.57 18.83
C LYS A 87 -11.07 28.46 18.32
N SER A 88 -10.13 27.87 17.58
CA SER A 88 -9.03 28.61 16.93
C SER A 88 -8.68 28.02 15.56
N SER A 89 -8.30 28.85 14.58
CA SER A 89 -7.97 28.40 13.22
C SER A 89 -6.83 29.23 12.61
N TYR A 90 -5.80 28.59 12.07
CA TYR A 90 -4.57 29.27 11.64
C TYR A 90 -4.10 28.71 10.28
N ASN A 91 -3.77 29.60 9.33
CA ASN A 91 -3.18 29.22 8.05
C ASN A 91 -1.75 29.81 7.97
N GLY A 92 -0.76 29.08 8.49
CA GLY A 92 0.65 29.50 8.51
C GLY A 92 1.47 28.69 9.51
N ASP A 93 2.78 28.94 9.58
CA ASP A 93 3.65 28.27 10.54
C ASP A 93 3.35 28.75 11.97
N VAL A 94 3.15 27.81 12.91
CA VAL A 94 2.91 28.12 14.33
C VAL A 94 4.14 27.74 15.14
N THR A 95 4.93 28.75 15.54
CA THR A 95 6.24 28.48 16.15
C THR A 95 6.16 28.22 17.65
N MET A 96 5.27 28.91 18.39
CA MET A 96 5.12 28.75 19.84
C MET A 96 3.71 29.16 20.35
N THR A 97 3.01 28.23 21.00
CA THR A 97 1.74 28.46 21.71
C THR A 97 1.89 28.05 23.18
N SER A 98 1.38 28.86 24.10
CA SER A 98 1.26 28.52 25.52
C SER A 98 -0.17 28.78 25.98
N CYS A 99 -0.82 27.79 26.59
CA CYS A 99 -2.19 27.90 27.10
C CYS A 99 -2.22 27.50 28.56
N ASN A 100 -2.91 28.29 29.40
CA ASN A 100 -3.18 28.01 30.80
C ASN A 100 -4.70 28.09 31.01
N GLY A 101 -5.39 26.98 30.72
CA GLY A 101 -6.85 26.83 30.66
C GLY A 101 -7.25 25.56 29.89
N ASP A 102 -8.53 25.19 29.88
CA ASP A 102 -9.02 24.04 29.11
C ASP A 102 -9.12 24.40 27.63
N VAL A 103 -8.50 23.59 26.78
CA VAL A 103 -8.56 23.76 25.32
C VAL A 103 -9.50 22.69 24.75
N ASN A 104 -10.71 23.10 24.39
CA ASN A 104 -11.61 22.27 23.57
C ASN A 104 -11.13 22.36 22.10
N SER A 105 -9.96 21.80 21.82
CA SER A 105 -9.26 22.01 20.55
C SER A 105 -9.93 21.29 19.38
N ASN A 106 -10.53 22.05 18.46
CA ASN A 106 -10.21 21.89 17.04
C ASN A 106 -9.16 22.95 16.70
N VAL A 107 -7.91 22.71 17.11
CA VAL A 107 -6.75 23.46 16.62
C VAL A 107 -6.39 22.82 15.28
N ILE A 108 -6.86 23.42 14.20
CA ILE A 108 -6.52 22.99 12.84
C ILE A 108 -5.19 23.68 12.49
N GLY A 109 -4.07 23.00 12.75
CA GLY A 109 -2.88 23.11 11.90
C GLY A 109 -3.06 22.23 10.65
N PRO A 110 -2.09 22.10 9.73
CA PRO A 110 -2.18 21.07 8.70
C PRO A 110 -2.32 19.73 9.43
N GLU A 111 -3.49 19.10 9.34
CA GLU A 111 -3.74 17.84 10.02
C GLU A 111 -2.66 16.85 9.58
N GLU A 112 -1.94 16.25 10.53
CA GLU A 112 -1.10 15.11 10.19
C GLU A 112 -2.02 14.00 9.68
N ARG A 113 -1.98 13.78 8.37
CA ARG A 113 -2.78 12.76 7.72
C ARG A 113 -2.03 11.44 7.87
N TRP A 114 -2.68 10.46 8.50
CA TRP A 114 -2.10 9.15 8.78
C TRP A 114 -2.93 8.07 8.09
N LEU A 115 -2.28 7.27 7.24
CA LEU A 115 -2.91 6.18 6.49
C LEU A 115 -2.63 4.83 7.18
N PRO A 116 -3.65 4.02 7.54
CA PRO A 116 -3.42 2.68 8.06
C PRO A 116 -2.71 1.79 7.04
N ILE A 117 -1.62 1.15 7.48
CA ILE A 117 -0.80 0.28 6.63
C ILE A 117 -0.45 -1.02 7.36
N PHE A 118 -0.47 -2.10 6.59
CA PHE A 118 -0.16 -3.44 7.06
C PHE A 118 0.88 -4.08 6.16
N GLN A 119 1.84 -4.81 6.71
CA GLN A 119 2.69 -5.68 5.92
C GLN A 119 2.25 -7.12 6.14
N VAL A 120 1.89 -7.80 5.06
CA VAL A 120 1.38 -9.17 5.09
C VAL A 120 2.19 -10.01 4.11
N ASP A 121 2.73 -11.11 4.63
CA ASP A 121 3.41 -12.12 3.82
C ASP A 121 2.36 -13.13 3.31
N ALA A 122 2.12 -13.13 2.00
CA ALA A 122 1.20 -14.06 1.34
C ALA A 122 1.88 -15.40 1.02
N PHE A 123 1.09 -16.48 0.92
CA PHE A 123 1.55 -17.85 0.65
C PHE A 123 2.48 -18.44 1.70
N THR A 124 2.29 -18.04 2.96
CA THR A 124 3.03 -18.54 4.13
C THR A 124 2.19 -18.41 5.41
N ASP A 125 2.45 -19.25 6.41
CA ASP A 125 1.97 -19.08 7.79
C ASP A 125 3.04 -18.55 8.75
N LYS A 126 4.23 -18.23 8.23
CA LYS A 126 5.36 -17.72 8.99
C LYS A 126 5.79 -16.35 8.46
N PRO A 127 6.05 -15.38 9.35
CA PRO A 127 6.74 -14.14 8.97
C PRO A 127 8.08 -14.43 8.29
N PHE A 128 8.48 -13.54 7.39
CA PHE A 128 9.75 -13.56 6.65
C PHE A 128 9.86 -14.69 5.61
N SER A 129 8.73 -15.32 5.27
CA SER A 129 8.60 -16.27 4.15
C SER A 129 7.50 -15.79 3.20
N GLY A 130 7.20 -16.53 2.14
CA GLY A 130 6.17 -16.11 1.18
C GLY A 130 6.50 -14.80 0.46
N ASN A 131 5.46 -14.11 0.01
CA ASN A 131 5.59 -12.87 -0.76
C ASN A 131 5.04 -11.66 0.03
N PRO A 132 5.89 -10.72 0.45
CA PRO A 132 5.47 -9.56 1.23
C PRO A 132 4.72 -8.54 0.38
N ALA A 133 3.59 -8.05 0.87
CA ALA A 133 2.88 -6.90 0.32
C ALA A 133 2.54 -5.88 1.42
N ALA A 134 2.61 -4.60 1.07
CA ALA A 134 2.07 -3.52 1.89
C ALA A 134 0.60 -3.31 1.52
N ILE A 135 -0.29 -3.23 2.51
CA ILE A 135 -1.73 -3.05 2.33
C ILE A 135 -2.15 -1.77 3.03
N CYS A 136 -2.57 -0.79 2.25
CA CYS A 136 -3.06 0.50 2.72
C CYS A 136 -4.59 0.50 2.72
N LEU A 137 -5.21 0.82 3.87
CA LEU A 137 -6.66 1.02 3.96
C LEU A 137 -6.98 2.48 3.65
N VAL A 138 -7.56 2.72 2.48
CA VAL A 138 -7.88 4.07 2.01
C VAL A 138 -9.30 4.43 2.48
N GLU A 139 -9.36 5.14 3.60
CA GLU A 139 -10.60 5.69 4.17
C GLU A 139 -11.00 6.99 3.48
N ASP A 140 -10.01 7.84 3.21
CA ASP A 140 -10.18 9.16 2.62
C ASP A 140 -10.08 9.07 1.08
N ARG A 141 -11.07 9.68 0.40
CA ARG A 141 -11.16 9.62 -1.06
C ARG A 141 -10.04 10.40 -1.76
N ASP A 142 -9.34 11.27 -1.05
CA ASP A 142 -8.38 12.23 -1.59
C ASP A 142 -6.95 11.70 -1.72
N LEU A 143 -6.69 10.40 -1.54
CA LEU A 143 -5.35 9.84 -1.82
C LEU A 143 -5.11 9.78 -3.33
N THR A 144 -4.27 10.67 -3.84
CA THR A 144 -3.94 10.83 -5.26
C THR A 144 -3.09 9.67 -5.78
N ASP A 145 -3.04 9.51 -7.11
CA ASP A 145 -2.20 8.51 -7.77
C ASP A 145 -0.71 8.77 -7.53
N GLU A 146 -0.31 10.04 -7.41
CA GLU A 146 1.07 10.44 -7.10
C GLU A 146 1.46 10.03 -5.66
N GLU A 147 0.58 10.26 -4.68
CA GLU A 147 0.81 9.82 -3.30
C GLU A 147 0.86 8.29 -3.21
N GLN A 148 -0.05 7.58 -3.90
CA GLN A 148 -0.04 6.11 -3.99
C GLN A 148 1.28 5.59 -4.59
N GLN A 149 1.80 6.24 -5.64
CA GLN A 149 3.07 5.85 -6.23
C GLN A 149 4.26 6.15 -5.30
N LYS A 150 4.25 7.29 -4.59
CA LYS A 150 5.29 7.67 -3.62
C LYS A 150 5.35 6.70 -2.44
N ILE A 151 4.21 6.34 -1.86
CA ILE A 151 4.14 5.36 -0.77
C ILE A 151 4.64 4.00 -1.27
N ALA A 152 4.25 3.57 -2.47
CA ALA A 152 4.71 2.30 -3.02
C ALA A 152 6.24 2.27 -3.24
N ALA A 153 6.81 3.40 -3.69
CA ALA A 153 8.25 3.57 -3.82
C ALA A 153 8.96 3.56 -2.46
N GLU A 154 8.41 4.23 -1.45
CA GLU A 154 8.95 4.27 -0.07
C GLU A 154 8.94 2.89 0.58
N MET A 155 7.85 2.12 0.41
CA MET A 155 7.74 0.77 0.97
C MET A 155 8.72 -0.21 0.32
N ASN A 156 9.06 0.02 -0.96
CA ASN A 156 10.05 -0.77 -1.72
C ASN A 156 9.85 -2.30 -1.60
N LEU A 157 8.60 -2.73 -1.53
CA LEU A 157 8.19 -4.14 -1.63
C LEU A 157 7.85 -4.48 -3.08
N SER A 158 7.59 -5.76 -3.37
CA SER A 158 7.10 -6.19 -4.68
C SER A 158 5.88 -5.37 -5.08
N GLU A 159 4.90 -5.26 -4.18
CA GLU A 159 3.70 -4.46 -4.39
C GLU A 159 3.18 -3.81 -3.10
N THR A 160 2.63 -2.61 -3.28
CA THR A 160 1.74 -1.93 -2.33
C THR A 160 0.32 -1.91 -2.89
N ALA A 161 -0.62 -2.43 -2.11
CA ALA A 161 -2.03 -2.49 -2.47
C ALA A 161 -2.84 -1.41 -1.74
N TYR A 162 -3.72 -0.75 -2.47
CA TYR A 162 -4.63 0.26 -1.93
C TYR A 162 -6.04 -0.29 -1.94
N LEU A 163 -6.55 -0.60 -0.75
CA LEU A 163 -7.86 -1.17 -0.53
C LEU A 163 -8.82 -0.05 -0.11
N ARG A 164 -9.86 0.18 -0.91
CA ARG A 164 -10.80 1.30 -0.72
C ARG A 164 -12.23 0.79 -0.60
N LYS A 165 -13.02 1.43 0.25
CA LYS A 165 -14.48 1.25 0.32
C LYS A 165 -15.16 1.77 -0.94
N LEU A 166 -16.29 1.19 -1.33
CA LEU A 166 -17.05 1.64 -2.51
C LEU A 166 -18.02 2.77 -2.19
N SER A 167 -18.55 2.79 -0.96
CA SER A 167 -19.39 3.86 -0.43
C SER A 167 -18.92 4.26 0.98
N ASP A 168 -19.38 5.42 1.44
CA ASP A 168 -19.02 5.92 2.78
C ASP A 168 -19.73 5.13 3.89
N GLU A 169 -20.83 4.45 3.55
CA GLU A 169 -21.60 3.56 4.43
C GLU A 169 -20.95 2.17 4.61
N ASP A 170 -20.05 1.78 3.70
CA ASP A 170 -19.31 0.54 3.83
C ASP A 170 -18.30 0.62 4.98
N ASP A 171 -17.89 -0.55 5.49
CA ASP A 171 -16.86 -0.68 6.51
C ASP A 171 -15.92 -1.84 6.19
N PHE A 172 -14.63 -1.72 6.52
CA PHE A 172 -13.66 -2.78 6.24
C PHE A 172 -13.92 -4.07 7.05
N SER A 173 -14.59 -3.98 8.21
CA SER A 173 -14.94 -5.13 9.05
C SER A 173 -16.25 -5.82 8.66
N THR A 174 -17.11 -5.21 7.85
CA THR A 174 -18.42 -5.81 7.49
C THR A 174 -18.74 -5.83 6.01
N GLY A 175 -18.11 -4.96 5.22
CA GLY A 175 -18.29 -4.90 3.77
C GLY A 175 -17.81 -6.17 3.07
N SER A 176 -18.42 -6.51 1.94
CA SER A 176 -18.05 -7.67 1.12
C SER A 176 -17.49 -7.29 -0.26
N LYS A 177 -17.49 -5.99 -0.58
CA LYS A 177 -17.07 -5.45 -1.88
C LYS A 177 -16.18 -4.23 -1.66
N PHE A 178 -15.02 -4.22 -2.31
CA PHE A 178 -14.02 -3.16 -2.17
C PHE A 178 -13.39 -2.84 -3.52
N SER A 179 -12.85 -1.64 -3.69
CA SER A 179 -11.95 -1.34 -4.79
C SER A 179 -10.52 -1.71 -4.37
N LEU A 180 -9.74 -2.26 -5.30
CA LEU A 180 -8.36 -2.66 -5.07
C LEU A 180 -7.48 -2.25 -6.25
N ARG A 181 -6.36 -1.59 -5.92
CA ARG A 181 -5.30 -1.18 -6.86
C ARG A 181 -3.95 -1.66 -6.34
N TRP A 182 -2.98 -1.83 -7.22
CA TRP A 182 -1.63 -2.27 -6.86
C TRP A 182 -0.58 -1.44 -7.57
N PHE A 183 0.45 -1.09 -6.81
CA PHE A 183 1.57 -0.31 -7.28
C PHE A 183 2.85 -1.05 -6.94
N THR A 184 3.68 -1.26 -7.96
CA THR A 184 5.11 -1.52 -7.77
C THR A 184 5.80 -0.21 -7.38
N PRO A 185 7.09 -0.24 -6.99
CA PRO A 185 7.84 0.99 -6.70
C PRO A 185 7.92 1.99 -7.87
N THR A 186 7.61 1.55 -9.11
CA THR A 186 7.79 2.38 -10.32
C THR A 186 6.49 2.66 -11.09
N LYS A 187 5.46 1.83 -10.95
CA LYS A 187 4.19 1.97 -11.68
C LYS A 187 3.04 1.20 -11.04
N GLU A 188 1.81 1.63 -11.36
CA GLU A 188 0.60 0.82 -11.17
C GLU A 188 0.58 -0.40 -12.10
N ILE A 189 0.04 -1.52 -11.62
CA ILE A 189 -0.16 -2.75 -12.41
C ILE A 189 -1.62 -3.20 -12.37
N ASP A 190 -2.06 -3.88 -13.43
CA ASP A 190 -3.48 -4.21 -13.61
C ASP A 190 -3.95 -5.43 -12.80
N LEU A 191 -3.04 -6.33 -12.42
CA LEU A 191 -3.36 -7.55 -11.69
C LEU A 191 -2.19 -8.02 -10.82
N CYS A 192 -2.46 -8.29 -9.54
CA CYS A 192 -1.47 -8.88 -8.63
C CYS A 192 -2.10 -9.93 -7.71
N GLY A 193 -1.67 -11.19 -7.82
CA GLY A 193 -2.22 -12.29 -7.03
C GLY A 193 -1.89 -12.20 -5.53
N HIS A 194 -0.61 -12.16 -5.16
CA HIS A 194 -0.20 -12.24 -3.76
C HIS A 194 -0.69 -11.02 -2.95
N ALA A 195 -0.67 -9.80 -3.52
CA ALA A 195 -1.17 -8.60 -2.87
C ALA A 195 -2.71 -8.60 -2.73
N THR A 196 -3.43 -9.28 -3.64
CA THR A 196 -4.88 -9.55 -3.45
C THR A 196 -5.13 -10.49 -2.29
N LEU A 197 -4.34 -11.57 -2.17
CA LEU A 197 -4.42 -12.51 -1.04
C LEU A 197 -4.12 -11.78 0.28
N ALA A 198 -3.07 -10.97 0.32
CA ALA A 198 -2.69 -10.15 1.47
C ALA A 198 -3.78 -9.11 1.84
N SER A 199 -4.45 -8.52 0.86
CA SER A 199 -5.60 -7.63 1.08
C SER A 199 -6.78 -8.37 1.72
N ALA A 200 -7.10 -9.56 1.22
CA ALA A 200 -8.12 -10.42 1.81
C ALA A 200 -7.75 -10.87 3.24
N ALA A 201 -6.47 -11.19 3.48
CA ALA A 201 -5.97 -11.53 4.81
C ALA A 201 -6.09 -10.35 5.79
N THR A 202 -5.83 -9.13 5.32
CA THR A 202 -6.03 -7.90 6.10
C THR A 202 -7.49 -7.77 6.53
N LEU A 203 -8.43 -7.96 5.60
CA LEU A 203 -9.86 -7.91 5.92
C LEU A 203 -10.29 -9.05 6.87
N PHE A 204 -9.94 -10.30 6.55
CA PHE A 204 -10.38 -11.46 7.35
C PHE A 204 -9.74 -11.55 8.73
N TYR A 205 -8.43 -11.31 8.85
CA TYR A 205 -7.67 -11.57 10.07
C TYR A 205 -7.44 -10.32 10.91
N ILE A 206 -7.27 -9.16 10.28
CA ILE A 206 -6.98 -7.91 11.00
C ILE A 206 -8.28 -7.16 11.29
N MET A 207 -9.15 -7.01 10.29
CA MET A 207 -10.44 -6.32 10.46
C MET A 207 -11.53 -7.24 11.03
N GLY A 208 -11.27 -8.55 11.12
CA GLY A 208 -12.23 -9.52 11.65
C GLY A 208 -13.45 -9.72 10.75
N ASN A 209 -13.33 -9.44 9.46
CA ASN A 209 -14.47 -9.44 8.54
C ASN A 209 -15.08 -10.86 8.41
N PRO A 210 -16.38 -11.04 8.71
CA PRO A 210 -17.01 -12.36 8.75
C PRO A 210 -17.47 -12.84 7.36
N SER A 211 -17.34 -12.02 6.31
CA SER A 211 -17.82 -12.36 4.98
C SER A 211 -17.21 -13.70 4.50
N PRO A 212 -18.01 -14.62 3.94
CA PRO A 212 -17.49 -15.88 3.41
C PRO A 212 -16.65 -15.67 2.14
N GLN A 213 -16.91 -14.57 1.43
CA GLN A 213 -16.24 -14.18 0.21
C GLN A 213 -16.11 -12.65 0.15
N LEU A 214 -14.95 -12.18 -0.31
CA LEU A 214 -14.67 -10.80 -0.62
C LEU A 214 -14.60 -10.63 -2.14
N THR A 215 -15.11 -9.51 -2.63
CA THR A 215 -15.04 -9.12 -4.04
C THR A 215 -14.22 -7.84 -4.16
N PHE A 216 -13.19 -7.85 -5.00
CA PHE A 216 -12.36 -6.70 -5.29
C PHE A 216 -12.65 -6.21 -6.71
N GLN A 217 -13.03 -4.94 -6.84
CA GLN A 217 -13.17 -4.24 -8.12
C GLN A 217 -11.84 -3.65 -8.52
N THR A 218 -11.29 -4.10 -9.64
CA THR A 218 -9.93 -3.79 -10.10
C THR A 218 -9.96 -3.40 -11.58
N ARG A 219 -8.84 -2.92 -12.13
CA ARG A 219 -8.74 -2.60 -13.56
C ARG A 219 -8.94 -3.82 -14.48
N SER A 220 -8.57 -5.01 -14.00
CA SER A 220 -8.80 -6.28 -14.71
C SER A 220 -10.17 -6.91 -14.42
N GLY A 221 -11.09 -6.18 -13.78
CA GLY A 221 -12.43 -6.66 -13.44
C GLY A 221 -12.55 -7.16 -12.00
N ALA A 222 -13.57 -7.96 -11.72
CA ALA A 222 -13.83 -8.46 -10.38
C ALA A 222 -12.92 -9.66 -10.03
N LEU A 223 -12.24 -9.59 -8.89
CA LEU A 223 -11.52 -10.70 -8.28
C LEU A 223 -12.24 -11.17 -7.02
N PHE A 224 -12.17 -12.47 -6.76
CA PHE A 224 -12.86 -13.08 -5.61
C PHE A 224 -11.83 -13.75 -4.69
N ALA A 225 -11.98 -13.49 -3.39
CA ALA A 225 -11.20 -14.15 -2.35
C ALA A 225 -12.14 -14.83 -1.34
N LYS A 226 -11.92 -16.12 -1.08
CA LYS A 226 -12.71 -16.93 -0.13
C LYS A 226 -11.83 -17.42 1.01
N ARG A 227 -12.35 -17.38 2.22
CA ARG A 227 -11.71 -18.02 3.38
C ARG A 227 -12.06 -19.51 3.39
N GLN A 228 -11.06 -20.38 3.43
CA GLN A 228 -11.19 -21.84 3.47
C GLN A 228 -10.31 -22.41 4.58
N GLY A 229 -10.84 -22.42 5.81
CA GLY A 229 -10.04 -22.72 7.01
C GLY A 229 -8.89 -21.71 7.15
N ASP A 230 -7.66 -22.21 7.23
CA ASP A 230 -6.44 -21.40 7.33
C ASP A 230 -5.95 -20.83 5.98
N TYR A 231 -6.63 -21.19 4.87
CA TYR A 231 -6.27 -20.73 3.54
C TYR A 231 -7.19 -19.61 3.06
N ILE A 232 -6.63 -18.74 2.23
CA ILE A 232 -7.39 -17.80 1.41
C ILE A 232 -7.22 -18.23 -0.03
N SER A 233 -8.33 -18.53 -0.69
CA SER A 233 -8.39 -18.94 -2.09
C SER A 233 -8.75 -17.76 -2.98
N LEU A 234 -7.94 -17.51 -4.00
CA LEU A 234 -8.24 -16.58 -5.07
C LEU A 234 -8.80 -17.33 -6.28
N ASP A 235 -9.81 -16.75 -6.92
CA ASP A 235 -10.36 -17.24 -8.18
C ASP A 235 -9.73 -16.45 -9.34
N LEU A 236 -8.90 -17.11 -10.16
CA LEU A 236 -8.16 -16.51 -11.28
C LEU A 236 -8.51 -17.21 -12.61
N PRO A 237 -8.36 -16.55 -13.77
CA PRO A 237 -8.56 -17.21 -15.06
C PRO A 237 -7.49 -18.28 -15.30
N GLU A 238 -7.87 -19.40 -15.94
CA GLU A 238 -6.89 -20.32 -16.52
C GLU A 238 -6.15 -19.63 -17.67
N ASN A 239 -4.83 -19.86 -17.74
CA ASN A 239 -3.99 -19.30 -18.79
C ASN A 239 -3.22 -20.45 -19.46
N VAL A 240 -3.66 -20.85 -20.66
CA VAL A 240 -3.10 -22.00 -21.37
C VAL A 240 -1.82 -21.59 -22.11
N PRO A 241 -0.64 -22.14 -21.76
CA PRO A 241 0.59 -21.83 -22.48
C PRO A 241 0.72 -22.64 -23.78
N GLU A 242 1.38 -22.06 -24.78
CA GLU A 242 1.64 -22.68 -26.08
C GLU A 242 3.10 -23.15 -26.20
N PRO A 243 3.36 -24.38 -26.70
CA PRO A 243 4.72 -24.86 -26.94
C PRO A 243 5.52 -23.93 -27.84
N GLN A 244 6.82 -23.80 -27.55
CA GLN A 244 7.75 -22.96 -28.29
C GLN A 244 8.99 -23.74 -28.72
N GLU A 245 9.61 -23.31 -29.82
CA GLU A 245 10.91 -23.82 -30.20
C GLU A 245 12.00 -23.33 -29.24
N ARG A 246 12.71 -24.27 -28.59
CA ARG A 246 13.79 -23.96 -27.65
C ARG A 246 14.86 -23.02 -28.24
N GLN A 247 15.17 -23.18 -29.53
CA GLN A 247 16.22 -22.41 -30.19
C GLN A 247 15.92 -20.91 -30.19
N ALA A 248 14.63 -20.53 -30.29
CA ALA A 248 14.17 -19.15 -30.27
C ALA A 248 14.50 -18.45 -28.94
N TYR A 249 14.58 -19.20 -27.84
CA TYR A 249 14.84 -18.69 -26.50
C TYR A 249 16.21 -19.12 -25.94
N SER A 250 17.10 -19.68 -26.77
CA SER A 250 18.36 -20.31 -26.35
C SER A 250 19.24 -19.41 -25.48
N ARG A 251 19.41 -18.13 -25.83
CA ARG A 251 20.19 -17.17 -25.03
C ARG A 251 19.58 -16.90 -23.66
N LEU A 252 18.25 -16.75 -23.62
CA LEU A 252 17.53 -16.51 -22.36
C LEU A 252 17.56 -17.74 -21.47
N ILE A 253 17.34 -18.93 -22.03
CA ILE A 253 17.43 -20.20 -21.31
C ILE A 253 18.83 -20.37 -20.73
N GLN A 254 19.87 -20.15 -21.53
CA GLN A 254 21.27 -20.21 -21.07
C GLN A 254 21.53 -19.23 -19.92
N ALA A 255 20.99 -18.01 -19.98
CA ALA A 255 21.14 -17.02 -18.92
C ALA A 255 20.47 -17.44 -17.60
N ILE A 256 19.39 -18.23 -17.64
CA ILE A 256 18.61 -18.59 -16.44
C ILE A 256 19.06 -19.92 -15.85
N VAL A 257 19.17 -20.96 -16.68
CA VAL A 257 19.35 -22.34 -16.22
C VAL A 257 20.75 -22.90 -16.56
N GLY A 258 21.57 -22.12 -17.27
CA GLY A 258 22.91 -22.53 -17.68
C GLY A 258 22.87 -23.78 -18.55
N THR A 259 23.60 -24.81 -18.14
CA THR A 259 23.66 -26.12 -18.81
C THR A 259 22.63 -27.12 -18.28
N THR A 260 21.73 -26.71 -17.37
CA THR A 260 20.72 -27.61 -16.80
C THR A 260 19.78 -28.12 -17.89
N PRO A 261 19.55 -29.44 -17.99
CA PRO A 261 18.68 -30.00 -19.03
C PRO A 261 17.26 -29.44 -18.98
N VAL A 262 16.85 -28.81 -20.08
CA VAL A 262 15.47 -28.37 -20.32
C VAL A 262 14.73 -29.49 -21.06
N GLN A 263 13.48 -29.71 -20.70
CA GLN A 263 12.55 -30.59 -21.40
C GLN A 263 11.66 -29.76 -22.34
N ASP A 264 10.86 -28.85 -21.78
CA ASP A 264 9.87 -28.08 -22.53
C ASP A 264 10.07 -26.57 -22.36
N VAL A 265 9.67 -25.83 -23.39
CA VAL A 265 9.60 -24.37 -23.39
C VAL A 265 8.22 -24.00 -23.90
N LEU A 266 7.48 -23.20 -23.13
CA LEU A 266 6.15 -22.74 -23.51
C LEU A 266 6.02 -21.24 -23.25
N TYR A 267 5.12 -20.58 -23.98
CA TYR A 267 4.86 -19.15 -23.84
C TYR A 267 3.37 -18.88 -23.64
N CYS A 268 3.05 -17.95 -22.74
CA CYS A 268 1.68 -17.59 -22.41
C CYS A 268 1.49 -16.07 -22.51
N SER A 269 0.84 -15.60 -23.59
CA SER A 269 0.60 -14.17 -23.83
C SER A 269 -0.48 -13.57 -22.93
N SER A 270 -1.44 -14.38 -22.45
CA SER A 270 -2.62 -13.92 -21.69
C SER A 270 -2.31 -13.33 -20.32
N VAL A 271 -1.12 -13.60 -19.77
CA VAL A 271 -0.61 -13.04 -18.51
C VAL A 271 0.41 -11.92 -18.73
N GLY A 272 0.37 -11.27 -19.89
CA GLY A 272 1.37 -10.25 -20.28
C GLY A 272 2.68 -10.83 -20.79
N GLY A 273 2.76 -12.16 -20.99
CA GLY A 273 3.88 -12.84 -21.63
C GLY A 273 4.81 -13.60 -20.68
N ASP A 274 4.36 -14.71 -20.12
CA ASP A 274 5.24 -15.57 -19.32
C ASP A 274 5.87 -16.67 -20.19
N LEU A 275 7.17 -16.88 -20.04
CA LEU A 275 7.86 -18.06 -20.57
C LEU A 275 7.93 -19.13 -19.47
N LEU A 276 7.46 -20.33 -19.76
CA LEU A 276 7.61 -21.50 -18.90
C LEU A 276 8.79 -22.33 -19.43
N VAL A 277 9.77 -22.58 -18.57
CA VAL A 277 10.92 -23.46 -18.84
C VAL A 277 10.84 -24.64 -17.90
N ARG A 278 10.45 -25.81 -18.41
CA ARG A 278 10.34 -27.04 -17.62
C ARG A 278 11.64 -27.83 -17.73
N LEU A 279 12.27 -28.11 -16.59
CA LEU A 279 13.52 -28.87 -16.51
C LEU A 279 13.28 -30.38 -16.59
N ALA A 280 14.31 -31.18 -16.86
CA ALA A 280 14.22 -32.64 -16.92
C ALA A 280 13.72 -33.25 -15.60
N ASP A 281 13.08 -34.42 -15.67
CA ASP A 281 12.41 -35.06 -14.51
C ASP A 281 13.37 -35.50 -13.40
N ASP A 282 14.63 -35.76 -13.76
CA ASP A 282 15.71 -36.11 -12.83
C ASP A 282 16.34 -34.87 -12.15
N THR A 283 15.90 -33.66 -12.52
CA THR A 283 16.33 -32.43 -11.85
C THR A 283 15.85 -32.44 -10.40
N THR A 284 16.78 -32.22 -9.46
CA THR A 284 16.45 -32.16 -8.03
C THR A 284 15.98 -30.78 -7.61
N ARG A 285 15.25 -30.71 -6.51
CA ARG A 285 14.89 -29.45 -5.85
C ARG A 285 16.11 -28.57 -5.57
N SER A 286 17.22 -29.19 -5.12
CA SER A 286 18.46 -28.48 -4.85
C SER A 286 19.05 -27.82 -6.10
N VAL A 287 18.93 -28.45 -7.27
CA VAL A 287 19.38 -27.83 -8.53
C VAL A 287 18.55 -26.58 -8.83
N LEU A 288 17.23 -26.65 -8.74
CA LEU A 288 16.35 -25.49 -8.97
C LEU A 288 16.64 -24.34 -7.99
N GLU A 289 16.77 -24.64 -6.70
CA GLU A 289 17.10 -23.66 -5.65
C GLU A 289 18.48 -23.03 -5.87
N SER A 290 19.44 -23.79 -6.41
CA SER A 290 20.80 -23.31 -6.65
C SER A 290 20.98 -22.45 -7.90
N LEU A 291 19.98 -22.36 -8.80
CA LEU A 291 20.11 -21.57 -10.03
C LEU A 291 20.49 -20.12 -9.70
N GLN A 292 21.45 -19.59 -10.45
CA GLN A 292 21.92 -18.21 -10.38
C GLN A 292 21.71 -17.55 -11.75
N PRO A 293 20.51 -17.03 -12.03
CA PRO A 293 20.26 -16.38 -13.32
C PRO A 293 21.18 -15.18 -13.55
N ASP A 294 21.79 -15.11 -14.73
CA ASP A 294 22.52 -13.95 -15.20
C ASP A 294 21.51 -12.86 -15.61
N MET A 295 21.23 -11.94 -14.69
CA MET A 295 20.28 -10.85 -14.91
C MET A 295 20.71 -9.95 -16.08
N GLY A 296 22.01 -9.73 -16.29
CA GLY A 296 22.51 -8.96 -17.43
C GLY A 296 22.24 -9.68 -18.74
N GLY A 297 22.52 -10.98 -18.78
CA GLY A 297 22.20 -11.88 -19.89
C GLY A 297 20.70 -11.96 -20.19
N MET A 298 19.85 -12.02 -19.17
CA MET A 298 18.38 -12.00 -19.31
C MET A 298 17.91 -10.69 -19.93
N MET A 299 18.41 -9.54 -19.43
CA MET A 299 18.06 -8.23 -19.97
C MET A 299 18.53 -8.07 -21.42
N ALA A 300 19.72 -8.59 -21.77
CA ALA A 300 20.25 -8.54 -23.13
C ALA A 300 19.58 -9.52 -24.11
N ALA A 301 19.09 -10.66 -23.62
CA ALA A 301 18.37 -11.65 -24.44
C ALA A 301 16.92 -11.23 -24.74
N HIS A 302 16.40 -10.22 -24.03
CA HIS A 302 15.06 -9.71 -24.21
C HIS A 302 15.00 -8.72 -25.37
N THR A 303 14.60 -9.18 -26.55
CA THR A 303 14.71 -8.36 -27.77
C THR A 303 13.44 -7.62 -28.17
N GLU A 304 12.27 -7.88 -27.55
CA GLU A 304 10.99 -7.42 -28.14
C GLU A 304 9.89 -6.98 -27.14
N GLY A 305 10.15 -6.80 -25.85
CA GLY A 305 9.11 -6.32 -24.91
C GLY A 305 8.00 -7.34 -24.60
N LYS A 306 8.09 -8.55 -25.15
CA LYS A 306 7.03 -9.58 -25.09
C LYS A 306 7.01 -10.39 -23.80
N LEU A 307 8.08 -10.38 -23.02
CA LEU A 307 8.18 -11.18 -21.80
C LEU A 307 7.91 -10.33 -20.55
N ARG A 308 6.92 -10.75 -19.77
CA ARG A 308 6.74 -10.33 -18.38
C ARG A 308 7.72 -11.04 -17.47
N GLY A 309 7.84 -12.36 -17.58
CA GLY A 309 8.68 -13.14 -16.68
C GLY A 309 8.97 -14.54 -17.21
N VAL A 310 9.82 -15.26 -16.48
CA VAL A 310 10.16 -16.66 -16.77
C VAL A 310 9.89 -17.51 -15.53
N ALA A 311 8.99 -18.48 -15.67
CA ALA A 311 8.74 -19.53 -14.70
C ALA A 311 9.62 -20.74 -15.02
N VAL A 312 10.57 -21.07 -14.14
CA VAL A 312 11.34 -22.32 -14.23
C VAL A 312 10.69 -23.35 -13.33
N THR A 313 10.35 -24.53 -13.84
CA THR A 313 9.57 -25.52 -13.08
C THR A 313 10.11 -26.94 -13.23
N VAL A 314 9.89 -27.76 -12.20
CA VAL A 314 10.34 -29.15 -12.09
C VAL A 314 9.19 -30.00 -11.56
N LYS A 315 9.04 -31.22 -12.09
CA LYS A 315 8.12 -32.22 -11.55
C LYS A 315 8.54 -32.59 -10.14
N GLY A 316 7.60 -32.56 -9.19
CA GLY A 316 7.90 -32.86 -7.80
C GLY A 316 7.76 -34.36 -7.51
N THR A 317 8.79 -34.94 -6.89
CA THR A 317 8.73 -36.28 -6.30
C THR A 317 9.43 -36.30 -4.94
N PRO A 318 9.12 -37.25 -4.05
CA PRO A 318 9.93 -37.45 -2.85
C PRO A 318 11.40 -37.72 -3.15
N ASP A 319 11.69 -38.48 -4.21
CA ASP A 319 13.05 -38.90 -4.60
C ASP A 319 13.93 -37.73 -5.04
N ASN A 320 13.36 -36.70 -5.66
CA ASN A 320 14.11 -35.51 -6.09
C ASN A 320 14.10 -34.38 -5.05
N GLY A 321 13.69 -34.69 -3.81
CA GLY A 321 13.70 -33.77 -2.67
C GLY A 321 12.53 -32.78 -2.63
N CYS A 322 11.52 -32.95 -3.47
CA CYS A 322 10.33 -32.08 -3.49
C CYS A 322 9.35 -32.45 -2.38
N VAL A 323 9.76 -32.30 -1.13
CA VAL A 323 8.92 -32.46 0.06
C VAL A 323 8.99 -31.22 0.95
N ASN A 324 7.92 -30.97 1.70
CA ASN A 324 7.93 -29.95 2.74
C ASN A 324 8.67 -30.45 4.00
N ALA A 325 8.78 -29.61 5.03
CA ALA A 325 9.48 -29.95 6.27
C ALA A 325 8.85 -31.14 7.04
N GLN A 326 7.60 -31.50 6.74
CA GLN A 326 6.88 -32.63 7.31
C GLN A 326 6.93 -33.88 6.41
N GLY A 327 7.67 -33.85 5.30
CA GLY A 327 7.76 -34.96 4.37
C GLY A 327 6.58 -35.08 3.39
N VAL A 328 5.69 -34.10 3.33
CA VAL A 328 4.59 -34.08 2.35
C VAL A 328 5.14 -33.67 1.00
N GLY A 329 4.90 -34.49 -0.03
CA GLY A 329 5.36 -34.24 -1.39
C GLY A 329 4.67 -33.05 -2.05
N TYR A 330 5.46 -32.24 -2.77
CA TYR A 330 4.95 -31.28 -3.74
C TYR A 330 4.80 -31.96 -5.10
N ASP A 331 3.75 -31.60 -5.84
CA ASP A 331 3.48 -32.14 -7.17
C ASP A 331 4.38 -31.52 -8.25
N PHE A 332 4.70 -30.24 -8.06
CA PHE A 332 5.72 -29.54 -8.82
C PHE A 332 6.27 -28.39 -7.99
N ILE A 333 7.46 -27.94 -8.37
CA ILE A 333 8.11 -26.78 -7.80
C ILE A 333 8.46 -25.77 -8.89
N SER A 334 8.60 -24.50 -8.52
CA SER A 334 8.89 -23.42 -9.47
C SER A 334 9.80 -22.35 -8.90
N ARG A 335 10.39 -21.52 -9.76
CA ARG A 335 10.95 -20.19 -9.47
C ARG A 335 10.46 -19.22 -10.54
N PHE A 336 10.37 -17.93 -10.22
CA PHE A 336 9.83 -16.93 -11.14
C PHE A 336 10.73 -15.69 -11.21
N PHE A 337 11.22 -15.37 -12.40
CA PHE A 337 12.16 -14.28 -12.63
C PHE A 337 11.54 -13.21 -13.53
N SER A 338 11.60 -11.94 -13.12
CA SER A 338 10.98 -10.82 -13.86
C SER A 338 11.83 -9.53 -13.80
N PRO A 339 13.13 -9.59 -14.18
CA PRO A 339 14.03 -8.45 -14.05
C PRO A 339 13.57 -7.20 -14.81
N TRP A 340 12.78 -7.37 -15.88
CA TRP A 340 12.21 -6.28 -16.68
C TRP A 340 11.19 -5.40 -15.92
N TYR A 341 10.66 -5.89 -14.80
CA TYR A 341 9.71 -5.17 -13.95
C TYR A 341 10.37 -4.63 -12.67
N GLY A 342 11.71 -4.63 -12.61
CA GLY A 342 12.46 -4.17 -11.44
C GLY A 342 12.49 -5.20 -10.29
N VAL A 343 11.95 -6.40 -10.51
CA VAL A 343 11.92 -7.50 -9.54
C VAL A 343 12.74 -8.66 -10.08
N PRO A 344 14.03 -8.81 -9.70
CA PRO A 344 14.90 -9.86 -10.24
C PRO A 344 14.31 -11.27 -10.08
N GLU A 345 13.76 -11.57 -8.91
CA GLU A 345 13.02 -12.79 -8.61
C GLU A 345 11.79 -12.45 -7.76
N ASP A 346 10.62 -12.89 -8.20
CA ASP A 346 9.38 -12.78 -7.44
C ASP A 346 9.36 -13.90 -6.37
N PRO A 347 9.17 -13.60 -5.07
CA PRO A 347 9.15 -14.61 -4.03
C PRO A 347 8.09 -15.69 -4.25
N VAL A 348 6.86 -15.29 -4.60
CA VAL A 348 5.74 -16.19 -4.90
C VAL A 348 4.77 -15.53 -5.88
N CYS A 349 4.76 -16.00 -7.13
CA CYS A 349 3.98 -15.41 -8.20
C CYS A 349 2.65 -16.15 -8.39
N GLY A 350 1.56 -15.63 -7.83
CA GLY A 350 0.24 -16.28 -7.94
C GLY A 350 -0.26 -16.41 -9.39
N SER A 351 -0.01 -15.40 -10.25
CA SER A 351 -0.42 -15.44 -11.65
C SER A 351 0.33 -16.51 -12.46
N ALA A 352 1.63 -16.75 -12.17
CA ALA A 352 2.38 -17.82 -12.82
C ALA A 352 1.75 -19.20 -12.59
N HIS A 353 1.09 -19.40 -11.44
CA HIS A 353 0.42 -20.66 -11.13
C HIS A 353 -0.86 -20.90 -11.94
N THR A 354 -1.44 -19.86 -12.54
CA THR A 354 -2.54 -20.04 -13.51
C THR A 354 -2.08 -20.66 -14.83
N VAL A 355 -0.80 -20.44 -15.17
CA VAL A 355 -0.13 -21.04 -16.33
C VAL A 355 0.40 -22.43 -16.00
N LEU A 356 1.10 -22.55 -14.86
CA LEU A 356 1.66 -23.81 -14.40
C LEU A 356 0.59 -24.87 -14.13
N ALA A 357 -0.59 -24.48 -13.59
CA ALA A 357 -1.69 -25.41 -13.36
C ALA A 357 -2.19 -26.06 -14.66
N SER A 358 -2.36 -25.27 -15.72
CA SER A 358 -2.81 -25.77 -17.02
C SER A 358 -1.79 -26.74 -17.64
N TYR A 359 -0.51 -26.38 -17.59
CA TYR A 359 0.58 -27.26 -18.05
C TYR A 359 0.65 -28.57 -17.24
N TRP A 360 0.80 -28.47 -15.91
CA TRP A 360 0.99 -29.65 -15.06
C TRP A 360 -0.25 -30.54 -14.96
N ALA A 361 -1.45 -30.01 -15.19
CA ALA A 361 -2.65 -30.85 -15.28
C ALA A 361 -2.59 -31.86 -16.41
N ARG A 362 -2.04 -31.44 -17.56
CA ARG A 362 -1.83 -32.32 -18.71
C ARG A 362 -0.72 -33.33 -18.44
N GLU A 363 0.39 -32.87 -17.88
CA GLU A 363 1.57 -33.72 -17.62
C GLU A 363 1.36 -34.75 -16.50
N LEU A 364 0.56 -34.41 -15.47
CA LEU A 364 0.32 -35.25 -14.30
C LEU A 364 -1.03 -35.98 -14.33
N GLY A 365 -1.92 -35.63 -15.25
CA GLY A 365 -3.25 -36.25 -15.36
C GLY A 365 -4.16 -35.99 -14.15
N LYS A 366 -4.01 -34.83 -13.50
CA LYS A 366 -4.80 -34.44 -12.32
C LYS A 366 -5.00 -32.93 -12.27
N THR A 367 -5.91 -32.44 -11.42
CA THR A 367 -6.27 -31.01 -11.37
C THR A 367 -6.06 -30.34 -10.02
N ASP A 368 -5.82 -31.12 -8.96
CA ASP A 368 -5.50 -30.64 -7.62
C ASP A 368 -3.99 -30.78 -7.34
N PHE A 369 -3.35 -29.68 -6.97
CA PHE A 369 -1.91 -29.62 -6.73
C PHE A 369 -1.57 -28.99 -5.38
N TYR A 370 -0.55 -29.56 -4.73
CA TYR A 370 0.19 -28.92 -3.66
C TYR A 370 1.60 -28.62 -4.15
N VAL A 371 1.99 -27.34 -4.13
CA VAL A 371 3.15 -26.86 -4.89
C VAL A 371 3.97 -25.89 -4.07
N ARG A 372 5.23 -25.71 -4.47
CA ARG A 372 6.13 -24.74 -3.84
C ARG A 372 6.84 -23.88 -4.87
N GLN A 373 6.81 -22.57 -4.66
CA GLN A 373 7.76 -21.67 -5.30
C GLN A 373 9.02 -21.59 -4.44
N CYS A 374 10.15 -22.03 -4.98
CA CYS A 374 11.44 -22.21 -4.33
C CYS A 374 12.35 -20.97 -4.44
N SER A 375 11.78 -19.78 -4.25
CA SER A 375 12.60 -18.58 -4.03
C SER A 375 13.31 -18.66 -2.66
N PRO A 376 14.28 -17.78 -2.36
CA PRO A 376 14.93 -17.76 -1.05
C PRO A 376 13.96 -17.61 0.13
N ARG A 377 12.82 -16.91 -0.06
CA ARG A 377 11.75 -16.81 0.93
C ARG A 377 10.86 -18.04 0.96
N GLY A 378 10.60 -18.61 -0.22
CA GLY A 378 9.78 -19.78 -0.44
C GLY A 378 8.29 -19.55 -0.16
N GLY A 379 7.41 -20.28 -0.85
CA GLY A 379 5.98 -20.22 -0.55
C GLY A 379 5.24 -21.46 -1.03
N ASP A 380 4.27 -21.87 -0.23
CA ASP A 380 3.49 -23.07 -0.47
C ASP A 380 2.07 -22.68 -0.90
N LEU A 381 1.60 -23.31 -1.98
CA LEU A 381 0.30 -23.04 -2.57
C LEU A 381 -0.49 -24.32 -2.74
N LYS A 382 -1.81 -24.21 -2.58
CA LYS A 382 -2.76 -25.19 -3.10
C LYS A 382 -3.34 -24.61 -4.38
N VAL A 383 -3.29 -25.38 -5.45
CA VAL A 383 -3.75 -24.93 -6.77
C VAL A 383 -4.75 -25.96 -7.29
N ARG A 384 -5.92 -25.49 -7.71
CA ARG A 384 -6.95 -26.34 -8.32
C ARG A 384 -7.34 -25.77 -9.67
N LEU A 385 -7.12 -26.55 -10.73
CA LEU A 385 -7.66 -26.29 -12.06
C LEU A 385 -9.12 -26.76 -12.12
N ARG A 386 -10.03 -25.87 -12.52
CA ARG A 386 -11.46 -26.16 -12.64
C ARG A 386 -11.86 -26.34 -14.11
N GLU A 387 -12.92 -27.10 -14.35
CA GLU A 387 -13.42 -27.41 -15.69
C GLU A 387 -13.97 -26.18 -16.44
N ASP A 388 -14.30 -25.09 -15.73
CA ASP A 388 -14.85 -23.87 -16.29
C ASP A 388 -13.79 -22.82 -16.70
N GLY A 389 -12.54 -23.25 -16.90
CA GLY A 389 -11.44 -22.37 -17.31
C GLY A 389 -10.98 -21.42 -16.22
N ARG A 390 -11.10 -21.84 -14.95
CA ARG A 390 -10.69 -21.08 -13.76
C ARG A 390 -9.66 -21.85 -12.96
N VAL A 391 -8.76 -21.13 -12.31
CA VAL A 391 -7.76 -21.68 -11.41
C VAL A 391 -7.96 -21.07 -10.03
N GLU A 392 -8.20 -21.93 -9.05
CA GLU A 392 -8.17 -21.54 -7.64
C GLU A 392 -6.74 -21.60 -7.15
N VAL A 393 -6.21 -20.45 -6.71
CA VAL A 393 -4.87 -20.35 -6.12
C VAL A 393 -5.03 -19.98 -4.65
N ALA A 394 -4.72 -20.91 -3.77
CA ALA A 394 -4.91 -20.76 -2.34
C ALA A 394 -3.59 -20.77 -1.56
N GLY A 395 -3.50 -19.86 -0.59
CA GLY A 395 -2.34 -19.71 0.27
C GLY A 395 -2.73 -19.29 1.68
N LYS A 396 -1.84 -19.54 2.63
CA LYS A 396 -1.93 -18.94 3.97
C LYS A 396 -1.37 -17.51 3.92
N ALA A 397 -1.59 -16.72 4.98
CA ALA A 397 -0.97 -15.42 5.13
C ALA A 397 -0.48 -15.19 6.56
N ALA A 398 0.65 -14.48 6.70
CA ALA A 398 1.19 -14.06 7.98
C ALA A 398 1.25 -12.53 8.05
N VAL A 399 0.63 -11.94 9.08
CA VAL A 399 0.71 -10.50 9.32
C VAL A 399 2.03 -10.19 10.04
N VAL A 400 2.86 -9.36 9.41
CA VAL A 400 4.21 -9.03 9.90
C VAL A 400 4.21 -7.70 10.64
N LEU A 401 3.52 -6.70 10.08
CA LEU A 401 3.51 -5.34 10.62
C LEU A 401 2.10 -4.76 10.56
N LYS A 402 1.73 -4.02 11.60
CA LYS A 402 0.54 -3.16 11.65
C LYS A 402 0.97 -1.77 12.08
N GLY A 403 0.54 -0.74 11.36
CA GLY A 403 0.93 0.62 11.68
C GLY A 403 0.13 1.67 10.92
N LYS A 404 0.66 2.89 10.92
CA LYS A 404 0.18 4.00 10.11
C LYS A 404 1.38 4.68 9.46
N ILE A 405 1.21 5.15 8.22
CA ILE A 405 2.20 5.96 7.50
C ILE A 405 1.71 7.41 7.45
N LYS A 406 2.61 8.36 7.71
CA LYS A 406 2.32 9.79 7.60
C LYS A 406 2.36 10.18 6.13
N ILE A 407 1.33 10.86 5.64
CA ILE A 407 1.18 11.27 4.25
C ILE A 407 1.01 12.77 4.11
#